data_AF-A0A212KN02-F1
#
_entry.id   AF-A0A212KN02-F1
#
_cell.length_a   1.000
_cell.length_b   1.000
_cell.length_c   1.000
_cell.angle_alpha   90.00
_cell.angle_beta   90.00
_cell.angle_gamma   90.00
#
_symmetry.space_group_name_H-M   'P 1'
#
loop_
_entity.id
_entity.type
_entity.pdbx_description
1 polymer ?
#
loop_
_entity_poly.entity_id
_entity_poly.type
_entity_poly.pdbx_seq_one_letter_code
_entity_poly.pdbx_strand_id
1 'polypeptide(L)'
;MSIERITDLCRAFAAARQDVAQEVATAQALIDAIKAKYAPEIATRTAAMAAVYDELHAAIEADPAQFTKRKTLVLFGVKVGFVKGRGRMIWKKSEQVVAAIKRLLPEQQAVLIQTKEVPVKAALNALPAADLRRIGVTIEDAGDQVVIAPQDGDLDKMVAALLGDPATGDDDAPSEEAA
;
A
#
# COMPACT_ATOMS: atom_id res chain seq x y z
N MET A 1 -27.00 23.43 -28.39
CA MET A 1 -26.92 21.99 -28.03
C MET A 1 -28.24 21.65 -27.34
N SER A 2 -29.01 20.66 -27.80
CA SER A 2 -30.26 20.27 -27.12
C SER A 2 -29.98 19.27 -26.00
N ILE A 3 -30.84 19.25 -24.98
CA ILE A 3 -30.81 18.25 -23.91
C ILE A 3 -30.89 16.84 -24.48
N GLU A 4 -31.64 16.64 -25.56
CA GLU A 4 -31.74 15.35 -26.27
C GLU A 4 -30.37 14.81 -26.72
N ARG A 5 -29.49 15.69 -27.24
CA ARG A 5 -28.14 15.27 -27.64
C ARG A 5 -27.30 14.85 -26.43
N ILE A 6 -27.47 15.52 -25.29
CA ILE A 6 -26.78 15.14 -24.04
C ILE A 6 -27.31 13.80 -23.55
N THR A 7 -28.62 13.57 -23.61
CA THR A 7 -29.24 12.27 -23.25
C THR A 7 -28.69 11.12 -24.09
N ASP A 8 -28.56 11.31 -25.41
CA ASP A 8 -27.98 10.28 -26.30
C ASP A 8 -26.51 10.01 -25.97
N LEU A 9 -25.73 11.05 -25.66
CA LEU A 9 -24.33 10.92 -25.26
C LEU A 9 -24.19 10.22 -23.90
N CYS A 10 -25.04 10.52 -22.92
CA CYS A 10 -25.09 9.81 -21.64
C CYS A 10 -25.41 8.32 -21.84
N ARG A 11 -26.33 7.98 -22.75
CA ARG A 11 -26.64 6.58 -23.08
C ARG A 11 -25.44 5.87 -23.71
N ALA A 12 -24.78 6.51 -24.67
CA ALA A 12 -23.58 5.95 -25.31
C ALA A 12 -22.43 5.77 -24.31
N PHE A 13 -22.23 6.74 -23.42
CA PHE A 13 -21.24 6.67 -22.35
C PHE A 13 -21.54 5.53 -21.37
N ALA A 14 -22.79 5.37 -20.94
CA ALA A 14 -23.19 4.27 -20.06
C ALA A 14 -22.97 2.89 -20.70
N ALA A 15 -23.31 2.74 -21.99
CA ALA A 15 -23.07 1.50 -22.73
C ALA A 15 -21.57 1.17 -22.83
N ALA A 16 -20.74 2.14 -23.21
CA ALA A 16 -19.29 1.95 -23.28
C ALA A 16 -18.69 1.58 -21.90
N ARG A 17 -19.20 2.18 -20.81
CA ARG A 17 -18.78 1.83 -19.45
C ARG A 17 -19.12 0.38 -19.10
N GLN A 18 -20.31 -0.08 -19.51
CA GLN A 18 -20.74 -1.46 -19.29
C GLN A 18 -19.85 -2.46 -20.04
N ASP A 19 -19.45 -2.16 -21.27
CA ASP A 19 -18.53 -3.01 -22.04
C ASP A 19 -17.17 -3.14 -21.34
N VAL A 20 -16.61 -2.02 -20.86
CA VAL A 20 -15.36 -2.03 -20.08
C VAL A 20 -15.50 -2.84 -18.79
N ALA A 21 -16.62 -2.68 -18.07
CA ALA A 21 -16.88 -3.46 -16.85
C ALA A 21 -16.93 -4.96 -17.12
N GLN A 22 -17.53 -5.38 -18.22
CA GLN A 22 -17.61 -6.78 -18.62
C GLN A 22 -16.24 -7.37 -18.95
N GLU A 23 -15.39 -6.62 -19.64
CA GLU A 23 -14.02 -7.06 -19.96
C GLU A 23 -13.16 -7.17 -18.70
N VAL A 24 -13.23 -6.19 -17.80
CA VAL A 24 -12.52 -6.22 -16.51
C VAL A 24 -12.98 -7.41 -15.67
N ALA A 25 -14.28 -7.66 -15.57
CA ALA A 25 -14.81 -8.80 -14.84
C ALA A 25 -14.32 -10.14 -15.43
N THR A 26 -14.29 -10.25 -16.75
CA THR A 26 -13.75 -11.43 -17.46
C THR A 26 -12.27 -11.64 -17.14
N ALA A 27 -11.46 -10.59 -17.21
CA ALA A 27 -10.03 -10.66 -16.88
C ALA A 27 -9.81 -11.10 -15.43
N GLN A 28 -10.55 -10.53 -14.49
CA GLN A 28 -10.45 -10.87 -13.07
C GLN A 28 -10.82 -12.34 -12.80
N ALA A 29 -11.91 -12.83 -13.42
CA ALA A 29 -12.30 -14.23 -13.31
C ALA A 29 -11.22 -15.19 -13.83
N LEU A 30 -10.53 -14.84 -14.93
CA LEU A 30 -9.43 -15.64 -15.46
C LEU A 30 -8.20 -15.63 -14.54
N ILE A 31 -7.85 -14.46 -13.98
CA ILE A 31 -6.77 -14.34 -13.00
C ILE A 31 -7.05 -15.25 -11.79
N ASP A 32 -8.27 -15.21 -11.27
CA ASP A 32 -8.64 -15.99 -10.09
C ASP A 32 -8.72 -17.49 -10.39
N ALA A 33 -9.16 -17.88 -11.59
CA ALA A 33 -9.12 -19.27 -12.04
C ALA A 33 -7.67 -19.79 -12.13
N ILE A 34 -6.72 -19.00 -12.64
CA ILE A 34 -5.30 -19.37 -12.69
C ILE A 34 -4.73 -19.50 -11.28
N LYS A 35 -5.00 -18.54 -10.39
CA LYS A 35 -4.58 -18.61 -8.99
C LYS A 35 -5.11 -19.86 -8.31
N ALA A 36 -6.40 -20.15 -8.45
CA ALA A 36 -7.03 -21.33 -7.87
C ALA A 36 -6.44 -22.64 -8.42
N LYS A 37 -6.11 -22.69 -9.71
CA LYS A 37 -5.48 -23.84 -10.36
C LYS A 37 -4.09 -24.15 -9.78
N TYR A 38 -3.26 -23.14 -9.56
CA TYR A 38 -1.88 -23.33 -9.12
C TYR A 38 -1.69 -23.29 -7.59
N ALA A 39 -2.65 -22.74 -6.84
CA ALA A 39 -2.56 -22.62 -5.39
C ALA A 39 -2.26 -23.95 -4.67
N PRO A 40 -2.86 -25.11 -5.00
CA PRO A 40 -2.56 -26.37 -4.32
C PRO A 40 -1.13 -26.85 -4.54
N GLU A 41 -0.61 -26.69 -5.75
CA GLU A 41 0.76 -27.10 -6.09
C GLU A 41 1.78 -26.17 -5.40
N ILE A 42 1.54 -24.86 -5.42
CA ILE A 42 2.35 -23.88 -4.71
C ILE A 42 2.35 -24.18 -3.21
N ALA A 43 1.19 -24.47 -2.61
CA ALA A 43 1.08 -24.82 -1.20
C ALA A 43 1.87 -26.09 -0.87
N THR A 44 1.74 -27.14 -1.69
CA THR A 44 2.47 -28.40 -1.53
C THR A 44 3.99 -28.19 -1.60
N ARG A 45 4.47 -27.44 -2.59
CA ARG A 45 5.91 -27.13 -2.76
C ARG A 45 6.44 -26.26 -1.61
N THR A 46 5.63 -25.32 -1.14
CA THR A 46 5.96 -24.47 0.01
C THR A 46 6.06 -25.29 1.30
N ALA A 47 5.16 -26.25 1.50
CA ALA A 47 5.21 -27.16 2.64
C ALA A 47 6.46 -28.07 2.61
N ALA A 48 6.80 -28.62 1.43
CA ALA A 48 8.03 -29.39 1.26
C ALA A 48 9.28 -28.54 1.53
N MET A 49 9.30 -27.28 1.06
CA MET A 49 10.38 -26.35 1.35
C MET A 49 10.49 -26.03 2.85
N ALA A 50 9.36 -25.86 3.54
CA ALA A 50 9.32 -25.63 4.98
C ALA A 50 9.89 -26.82 5.77
N ALA A 51 9.53 -28.06 5.38
CA ALA A 51 10.08 -29.26 6.02
C ALA A 51 11.62 -29.34 5.88
N VAL A 52 12.16 -29.04 4.69
CA VAL A 52 13.63 -28.98 4.48
C VAL A 52 14.27 -27.84 5.27
N TYR A 53 13.59 -26.70 5.38
CA TYR A 53 14.07 -25.58 6.20
C TYR A 53 14.15 -25.98 7.68
N ASP A 54 13.13 -26.65 8.21
CA ASP A 54 13.09 -27.10 9.60
C ASP A 54 14.20 -28.13 9.89
N GLU A 55 14.42 -29.07 8.96
CA GLU A 55 15.52 -30.03 9.05
C GLU A 55 16.89 -29.34 9.01
N LEU A 56 17.09 -28.39 8.08
CA LEU A 56 18.31 -27.60 7.98
C LEU A 56 18.55 -26.78 9.25
N HIS A 57 17.49 -26.16 9.80
CA HIS A 57 17.56 -25.41 11.04
C HIS A 57 17.97 -26.31 12.21
N ALA A 58 17.33 -27.46 12.37
CA ALA A 58 17.65 -28.43 13.41
C ALA A 58 19.10 -28.95 13.29
N ALA A 59 19.58 -29.20 12.06
CA ALA A 59 20.96 -29.62 11.82
C ALA A 59 21.99 -28.55 12.20
N ILE A 60 21.72 -27.27 11.88
CA ILE A 60 22.58 -26.14 12.26
C ILE A 60 22.59 -25.94 13.78
N GLU A 61 21.43 -26.09 14.42
CA GLU A 61 21.28 -25.95 15.87
C GLU A 61 21.96 -27.08 16.64
N ALA A 62 21.95 -28.31 16.10
CA ALA A 62 22.58 -29.48 16.70
C ALA A 62 24.12 -29.44 16.67
N ASP A 63 24.73 -28.74 15.70
CA ASP A 63 26.19 -28.64 15.57
C ASP A 63 26.72 -27.19 15.51
N PRO A 64 26.68 -26.46 16.64
CA PRO A 64 27.19 -25.10 16.71
C PRO A 64 28.72 -25.01 16.55
N ALA A 65 29.44 -26.12 16.72
CA ALA A 65 30.90 -26.14 16.66
C ALA A 65 31.43 -25.80 15.26
N GLN A 66 30.68 -26.17 14.20
CA GLN A 66 31.02 -25.83 12.81
C GLN A 66 31.01 -24.31 12.53
N PHE A 67 30.33 -23.52 13.35
CA PHE A 67 30.21 -22.07 13.19
C PHE A 67 31.12 -21.26 14.13
N THR A 68 32.08 -21.91 14.80
CA THR A 68 32.99 -21.26 15.77
C THR A 68 33.92 -20.24 15.11
N LYS A 69 34.55 -20.60 13.99
CA LYS A 69 35.50 -19.74 13.26
C LYS A 69 34.80 -18.71 12.37
N ARG A 70 33.64 -19.07 11.83
CA ARG A 70 32.79 -18.20 10.99
C ARG A 70 31.34 -18.38 11.43
N LYS A 71 30.75 -17.34 12.01
CA LYS A 71 29.38 -17.39 12.53
C LYS A 71 28.33 -17.68 11.45
N THR A 72 28.62 -17.37 10.19
CA THR A 72 27.75 -17.68 9.04
C THR A 72 28.57 -18.12 7.84
N LEU A 73 27.99 -18.97 7.01
CA LEU A 73 28.52 -19.46 5.73
C LEU A 73 27.46 -19.27 4.64
N VAL A 74 27.88 -19.18 3.38
CA VAL A 74 26.96 -19.19 2.23
C VAL A 74 27.21 -20.48 1.46
N LEU A 75 26.20 -21.33 1.39
CA LEU A 75 26.22 -22.63 0.71
C LEU A 75 25.11 -22.62 -0.32
N PHE A 76 25.43 -22.89 -1.59
CA PHE A 76 24.45 -22.89 -2.69
C PHE A 76 23.59 -21.61 -2.76
N GLY A 77 24.17 -20.46 -2.43
CA GLY A 77 23.47 -19.16 -2.39
C GLY A 77 22.62 -18.93 -1.13
N VAL A 78 22.53 -19.92 -0.22
CA VAL A 78 21.80 -19.81 1.05
C VAL A 78 22.76 -19.49 2.18
N LYS A 79 22.50 -18.40 2.90
CA LYS A 79 23.28 -18.01 4.08
C LYS A 79 22.77 -18.76 5.31
N VAL A 80 23.66 -19.53 5.94
CA VAL A 80 23.38 -20.37 7.11
C VAL A 80 24.30 -20.02 8.27
N GLY A 81 23.84 -20.22 9.51
CA GLY A 81 24.63 -20.04 10.73
C GLY A 81 23.96 -19.13 11.75
N PHE A 82 24.73 -18.70 12.75
CA PHE A 82 24.24 -17.98 13.91
C PHE A 82 24.44 -16.48 13.75
N VAL A 83 23.34 -15.74 13.75
CA VAL A 83 23.35 -14.28 13.89
C VAL A 83 22.79 -13.91 15.26
N LYS A 84 23.29 -12.85 15.87
CA LYS A 84 22.60 -12.27 17.02
C LYS A 84 21.23 -11.79 16.52
N GLY A 85 20.15 -12.33 17.06
CA GLY A 85 18.82 -11.80 16.80
C GLY A 85 18.82 -10.31 17.08
N ARG A 86 18.28 -9.50 16.16
CA ARG A 86 17.97 -8.12 16.49
C ARG A 86 16.95 -8.20 17.62
N GLY A 87 17.36 -7.85 18.84
CA GLY A 87 16.50 -7.96 20.01
C GLY A 87 15.14 -7.33 19.69
N ARG A 88 14.05 -8.04 19.98
CA ARG A 88 12.71 -7.51 19.75
C ARG A 88 12.53 -6.34 20.71
N MET A 89 12.45 -5.12 20.18
CA MET A 89 12.06 -3.97 20.98
C MET A 89 10.56 -4.06 21.20
N ILE A 90 10.17 -4.39 22.43
CA ILE A 90 8.77 -4.50 22.85
C ILE A 90 8.48 -3.28 23.72
N TRP A 91 7.52 -2.47 23.30
CA TRP A 91 6.96 -1.39 24.12
C TRP A 91 5.47 -1.62 24.28
N LYS A 92 4.96 -1.40 25.49
CA LYS A 92 3.51 -1.58 25.77
C LYS A 92 2.68 -0.43 25.22
N LYS A 93 3.22 0.79 25.26
CA LYS A 93 2.55 2.03 24.85
C LYS A 93 3.56 2.97 24.21
N SER A 94 3.34 3.31 22.95
CA SER A 94 4.26 4.14 22.16
C SER A 94 4.40 5.55 22.76
N GLU A 95 3.33 6.09 23.33
CA GLU A 95 3.29 7.43 23.93
C GLU A 95 4.19 7.53 25.15
N GLN A 96 4.26 6.46 25.96
CA GLN A 96 5.13 6.41 27.13
C GLN A 96 6.61 6.39 26.74
N VAL A 97 6.94 5.70 25.64
CA VAL A 97 8.31 5.67 25.11
C VAL A 97 8.69 7.02 24.53
N VAL A 98 7.80 7.68 23.77
CA VAL A 98 8.02 9.04 23.27
C VAL A 98 8.21 10.04 24.41
N ALA A 99 7.40 9.98 25.46
CA ALA A 99 7.55 10.84 26.64
C ALA A 99 8.86 10.56 27.40
N ALA A 100 9.26 9.30 27.51
CA ALA A 100 10.54 8.91 28.11
C ALA A 100 11.74 9.38 27.28
N ILE A 101 11.67 9.28 25.95
CA ILE A 101 12.69 9.81 25.03
C ILE A 101 12.84 11.32 25.21
N LYS A 102 11.74 12.07 25.20
CA LYS A 102 11.77 13.52 25.43
C LYS A 102 12.38 13.91 26.78
N ARG A 103 12.15 13.10 27.82
CA ARG A 103 12.65 13.36 29.18
C ARG A 103 14.11 12.94 29.40
N LEU A 104 14.50 11.76 28.92
CA LEU A 104 15.78 11.12 29.25
C LEU A 104 16.83 11.33 28.16
N LEU A 105 16.41 11.53 26.92
CA LEU A 105 17.28 11.68 25.74
C LEU A 105 16.85 12.90 24.91
N PRO A 106 16.78 14.11 25.51
CA PRO A 106 16.30 15.31 24.82
C PRO A 106 17.17 15.65 23.60
N GLU A 107 18.47 15.36 23.64
CA GLU A 107 19.41 15.61 22.54
C GLU A 107 19.18 14.69 21.33
N GLN A 108 18.58 13.52 21.53
CA GLN A 108 18.35 12.51 20.48
C GLN A 108 16.88 12.41 20.06
N GLN A 109 16.00 13.24 20.61
CA GLN A 109 14.56 13.19 20.34
C GLN A 109 14.22 13.31 18.84
N ALA A 110 14.98 14.12 18.10
CA ALA A 110 14.77 14.33 16.66
C ALA A 110 15.15 13.11 15.81
N VAL A 111 15.99 12.21 16.33
CA VAL A 111 16.40 10.97 15.66
C VAL A 111 15.49 9.81 16.09
N LEU A 112 15.05 9.80 17.34
CA LEU A 112 14.31 8.70 17.95
C LEU A 112 12.78 8.81 17.83
N ILE A 113 12.26 9.99 17.45
CA ILE A 113 10.83 10.23 17.26
C ILE A 113 10.60 10.63 15.80
N GLN A 114 9.77 9.87 15.10
CA GLN A 114 9.33 10.24 13.77
C GLN A 114 8.18 11.26 13.87
N THR A 115 8.38 12.46 13.32
CA THR A 115 7.34 13.48 13.17
C THR A 115 6.90 13.51 11.71
N LYS A 116 5.61 13.28 11.46
CA LYS A 116 5.02 13.34 10.12
C LYS A 116 4.22 14.64 10.01
N GLU A 117 4.78 15.64 9.34
CA GLU A 117 4.07 16.89 9.01
C GLU A 117 3.48 16.76 7.61
N VAL A 118 2.14 16.72 7.52
CA VAL A 118 1.42 16.60 6.25
C VAL A 118 0.43 17.75 6.17
N PRO A 119 0.38 18.48 5.04
CA PRO A 119 -0.62 19.52 4.84
C PRO A 119 -2.04 18.93 4.90
N VAL A 120 -2.89 19.52 5.73
CA VAL A 120 -4.29 19.09 5.87
C VAL A 120 -5.09 19.75 4.75
N LYS A 121 -5.33 19.02 3.65
CA LYS A 121 -6.06 19.51 2.47
C LYS A 121 -7.39 20.18 2.81
N ALA A 122 -8.17 19.58 3.73
CA ALA A 122 -9.45 20.14 4.15
C ALA A 122 -9.30 21.51 4.86
N ALA A 123 -8.28 21.67 5.70
CA ALA A 123 -8.01 22.94 6.37
C ALA A 123 -7.46 24.00 5.41
N LEU A 124 -6.69 23.56 4.40
CA LEU A 124 -6.22 24.43 3.32
C LEU A 124 -7.39 24.92 2.45
N ASN A 125 -8.33 24.06 2.07
CA ASN A 125 -9.52 24.46 1.30
C ASN A 125 -10.43 25.45 2.03
N ALA A 126 -10.35 25.53 3.36
CA ALA A 126 -11.09 26.49 4.17
C ALA A 126 -10.42 27.88 4.27
N LEU A 127 -9.17 28.02 3.80
CA LEU A 127 -8.44 29.29 3.85
C LEU A 127 -8.80 30.20 2.67
N PRO A 128 -8.79 31.53 2.86
CA PRO A 128 -8.95 32.48 1.77
C PRO A 128 -7.87 32.27 0.68
N ALA A 129 -8.24 32.44 -0.59
CA ALA A 129 -7.32 32.31 -1.72
C ALA A 129 -6.07 33.21 -1.60
N ALA A 130 -6.18 34.34 -0.90
CA ALA A 130 -5.06 35.22 -0.59
C ALA A 130 -4.00 34.54 0.31
N ASP A 131 -4.44 33.78 1.31
CA ASP A 131 -3.55 33.06 2.23
C ASP A 131 -3.01 31.78 1.58
N LEU A 132 -3.82 31.09 0.77
CA LEU A 132 -3.39 29.94 -0.04
C LEU A 132 -2.27 30.30 -1.02
N ARG A 133 -2.38 31.44 -1.73
CA ARG A 133 -1.30 31.93 -2.60
C ARG A 133 -0.02 32.27 -1.83
N ARG A 134 -0.12 32.71 -0.57
CA ARG A 134 1.06 33.04 0.27
C ARG A 134 1.81 31.79 0.72
N ILE A 135 1.12 30.67 0.92
CA ILE A 135 1.73 29.38 1.30
C ILE A 135 2.13 28.52 0.09
N GLY A 136 2.00 29.04 -1.13
CA GLY A 136 2.39 28.35 -2.36
C GLY A 136 1.37 27.35 -2.91
N VAL A 137 0.14 27.36 -2.39
CA VAL A 137 -0.96 26.57 -2.95
C VAL A 137 -1.58 27.35 -4.10
N THR A 138 -1.52 26.77 -5.30
CA THR A 138 -2.18 27.32 -6.49
C THR A 138 -3.55 26.66 -6.63
N ILE A 139 -4.61 27.47 -6.66
CA ILE A 139 -5.95 27.00 -6.97
C ILE A 139 -6.13 27.19 -8.48
N GLU A 140 -6.21 26.10 -9.23
CA GLU A 140 -6.61 26.13 -10.64
C GLU A 140 -8.14 26.02 -10.74
N ASP A 141 -8.73 26.87 -11.59
CA ASP A 141 -10.15 26.89 -12.02
C ASP A 141 -11.26 26.90 -10.94
N ALA A 142 -11.52 28.10 -10.39
CA ALA A 142 -12.71 28.42 -9.58
C ALA A 142 -13.93 28.84 -10.44
N GLY A 143 -14.09 28.26 -11.63
CA GLY A 143 -15.23 28.48 -12.54
C GLY A 143 -16.23 27.34 -12.52
N ASP A 144 -17.36 27.49 -13.22
CA ASP A 144 -18.31 26.40 -13.43
C ASP A 144 -17.65 25.27 -14.23
N GLN A 145 -17.55 24.07 -13.64
CA GLN A 145 -16.94 22.90 -14.27
C GLN A 145 -18.02 21.92 -14.75
N VAL A 146 -17.80 21.32 -15.92
CA VAL A 146 -18.67 20.26 -16.45
C VAL A 146 -18.35 18.97 -15.70
N VAL A 147 -19.33 18.45 -14.94
CA VAL A 147 -19.20 17.19 -14.20
C VAL A 147 -19.79 16.05 -15.03
N ILE A 148 -18.96 15.05 -15.33
CA ILE A 148 -19.38 13.76 -15.92
C ILE A 148 -18.87 12.67 -14.99
N ALA A 149 -19.65 12.38 -13.95
CA ALA A 149 -19.33 11.36 -12.96
C ALA A 149 -20.42 10.27 -13.00
N PRO A 150 -20.08 9.02 -13.34
CA PRO A 150 -20.99 7.89 -13.14
C PRO A 150 -21.20 7.68 -11.63
N GLN A 151 -22.39 7.22 -11.22
CA GLN A 151 -22.69 7.00 -9.80
C GLN A 151 -21.85 5.86 -9.18
N ASP A 152 -21.39 4.92 -10.00
CA ASP A 152 -20.56 3.78 -9.56
C ASP A 152 -19.10 4.04 -9.92
N GLY A 153 -18.33 4.65 -9.00
CA GLY A 153 -16.92 5.05 -9.22
C GLY A 153 -15.89 3.91 -9.21
N ASP A 154 -16.30 2.66 -8.93
CA ASP A 154 -15.38 1.54 -8.71
C ASP A 154 -14.69 1.05 -9.99
N LEU A 155 -15.32 1.20 -11.16
CA LEU A 155 -14.78 0.68 -12.41
C LEU A 155 -13.45 1.33 -12.79
N ASP A 156 -13.32 2.64 -12.63
CA ASP A 156 -12.13 3.38 -13.05
C ASP A 156 -10.89 2.95 -12.24
N LYS A 157 -11.08 2.62 -10.96
CA LYS A 157 -10.05 2.03 -10.10
C LYS A 157 -9.65 0.62 -10.56
N MET A 158 -10.63 -0.20 -10.94
CA MET A 158 -10.38 -1.56 -11.42
C MET A 158 -9.64 -1.55 -12.77
N VAL A 159 -9.97 -0.62 -13.65
CA VAL A 159 -9.27 -0.41 -14.93
C VAL A 159 -7.83 0.05 -14.69
N ALA A 160 -7.62 1.04 -13.81
CA ALA A 160 -6.30 1.53 -13.44
C ALA A 160 -5.42 0.41 -12.85
N ALA A 161 -5.98 -0.40 -11.95
CA ALA A 161 -5.30 -1.56 -11.37
C ALA A 161 -4.91 -2.61 -12.41
N LEU A 162 -5.74 -2.83 -13.44
CA LEU A 162 -5.49 -3.82 -14.48
C LEU A 162 -4.49 -3.34 -15.54
N LEU A 163 -4.57 -2.07 -15.95
CA LEU A 163 -3.65 -1.48 -16.95
C LEU A 163 -2.32 -1.04 -16.36
N GLY A 164 -2.17 -1.12 -15.03
CA GLY A 164 -0.94 -0.76 -14.35
C GLY A 164 -0.64 0.73 -14.39
N ASP A 165 -1.67 1.57 -14.55
CA ASP A 165 -1.53 3.01 -14.52
C ASP A 165 -1.89 3.53 -13.12
N PRO A 166 -0.91 3.88 -12.26
CA PRO A 166 -1.18 4.52 -10.99
C PRO A 166 -1.60 6.00 -11.14
N ALA A 167 -1.89 6.51 -12.33
CA ALA A 167 -2.25 7.91 -12.56
C ALA A 167 -3.73 8.12 -12.92
N THR A 168 -4.59 8.07 -11.90
CA THR A 168 -5.62 9.09 -11.58
C THR A 168 -6.25 8.64 -10.26
N GLY A 169 -5.52 8.88 -9.18
CA GLY A 169 -6.01 8.65 -7.83
C GLY A 169 -7.10 9.64 -7.48
N ASP A 170 -8.21 9.08 -6.99
CA ASP A 170 -8.99 9.58 -5.84
C ASP A 170 -8.97 11.10 -5.63
N ASP A 171 -9.92 11.78 -6.27
CA ASP A 171 -10.75 12.73 -5.52
C ASP A 171 -11.83 11.91 -4.79
N ASP A 172 -11.93 12.15 -3.49
CA ASP A 172 -12.85 11.55 -2.51
C ASP A 172 -12.67 10.08 -2.09
N ALA A 173 -11.85 9.88 -1.05
CA ALA A 173 -12.31 9.18 0.16
C ALA A 173 -11.52 9.66 1.39
N PRO A 174 -12.18 10.22 2.43
CA PRO A 174 -11.53 10.48 3.70
C PRO A 174 -11.29 9.14 4.39
N SER A 175 -10.02 8.74 4.51
CA SER A 175 -9.62 7.64 5.39
C SER A 175 -9.79 8.08 6.84
N GLU A 176 -10.99 7.82 7.37
CA GLU A 176 -11.25 7.72 8.80
C GLU A 176 -10.48 6.49 9.32
N GLU A 177 -9.23 6.70 9.75
CA GLU A 177 -8.47 5.73 10.52
C GLU A 177 -8.36 6.27 11.95
N ALA A 178 -9.42 6.06 12.73
CA ALA A 178 -9.41 6.25 14.17
C ALA A 178 -8.83 5.00 14.83
N ALA A 179 -7.62 5.16 15.37
CA ALA A 179 -7.08 4.33 16.44
C ALA A 179 -7.50 4.92 17.81
#